data_AF-A0A2H6ELD6-F1
#
_entry.id   AF-A0A2H6ELD6-F1
#
_cell.length_a   1.000
_cell.length_b   1.000
_cell.length_c   1.000
_cell.angle_alpha   90.00
_cell.angle_beta   90.00
_cell.angle_gamma   90.00
#
_symmetry.space_group_name_H-M   'P 1'
#
loop_
_entity.id
_entity.type
_entity.pdbx_description
1 polymer ?
#
loop_
_entity_poly.entity_id
_entity_poly.type
_entity_poly.pdbx_seq_one_letter_code
_entity_poly.pdbx_strand_id
1 'polypeptide(L)'
;MATERVTIANEGGSKKVSVTDAGIKTLLDIAVVDSSGNQINSSSEEGQFPAGTGSNGSITLTNADTAYSIPASAPTENYVIVLYNGSDTDMYVGYENSNANGLLLPSGGRMSFDLGANQVVYAYCGSAGKILSYSLKKIK
;
A
#
# COMPACT_ATOMS: atom_id res chain seq x y z
N MET A 1 -43.86 -25.82 16.67
CA MET A 1 -43.55 -25.28 15.32
C MET A 1 -42.06 -24.98 15.31
N ALA A 2 -41.30 -25.53 14.35
CA ALA A 2 -39.89 -25.19 14.22
C ALA A 2 -39.78 -23.78 13.63
N THR A 3 -38.91 -22.94 14.20
CA THR A 3 -38.69 -21.58 13.73
C THR A 3 -37.53 -21.58 12.76
N GLU A 4 -37.79 -21.32 11.48
CA GLU A 4 -36.75 -21.07 10.49
C GLU A 4 -36.08 -19.72 10.79
N ARG A 5 -34.74 -19.67 10.69
CA ARG A 5 -33.96 -18.44 10.87
C ARG A 5 -32.98 -18.27 9.73
N VAL A 6 -32.96 -17.06 9.17
CA VAL A 6 -31.96 -16.61 8.19
C VAL A 6 -31.08 -15.57 8.87
N THR A 7 -29.77 -15.81 8.87
CA THR A 7 -28.79 -14.85 9.41
C THR A 7 -27.83 -14.45 8.29
N ILE A 8 -27.67 -13.14 8.11
CA ILE A 8 -26.69 -12.55 7.20
C ILE A 8 -25.58 -11.93 8.05
N ALA A 9 -24.35 -12.41 7.90
CA ALA A 9 -23.18 -11.85 8.59
C ALA A 9 -22.15 -11.38 7.57
N ASN A 10 -21.50 -10.25 7.87
CA ASN A 10 -20.34 -9.76 7.13
C ASN A 10 -19.09 -10.01 7.96
N GLU A 11 -18.40 -11.13 7.69
CA GLU A 11 -17.18 -11.49 8.38
C GLU A 11 -16.00 -11.36 7.40
N GLY A 12 -15.13 -10.37 7.64
CA GLY A 12 -13.81 -10.31 7.00
C GLY A 12 -13.80 -10.31 5.46
N GLY A 13 -14.78 -9.65 4.80
CA GLY A 13 -14.82 -9.53 3.34
C GLY A 13 -15.54 -10.67 2.60
N SER A 14 -15.97 -11.72 3.31
CA SER A 14 -16.84 -12.76 2.76
C SER A 14 -18.25 -12.60 3.34
N LYS A 15 -19.25 -12.37 2.48
CA LYS A 15 -20.66 -12.35 2.89
C LYS A 15 -21.19 -13.79 2.84
N LYS A 16 -21.59 -14.34 3.99
CA LYS A 16 -22.19 -15.68 4.08
C LYS A 16 -23.64 -15.55 4.58
N VAL A 17 -24.58 -16.26 3.95
CA VAL A 17 -25.90 -16.51 4.54
C VAL A 17 -25.86 -17.87 5.23
N SER A 18 -26.38 -17.94 6.45
CA SER A 18 -26.78 -19.23 7.02
C SER A 18 -28.29 -19.34 7.08
N VAL A 19 -28.81 -20.44 6.54
CA VAL A 19 -30.21 -20.85 6.71
C VAL A 19 -30.25 -21.99 7.72
N THR A 20 -31.11 -21.88 8.73
CA THR A 20 -31.38 -22.97 9.66
C THR A 20 -32.82 -23.44 9.52
N ASP A 21 -32.98 -24.68 9.06
CA ASP A 21 -34.24 -25.39 8.97
C ASP A 21 -34.15 -26.71 9.75
N ALA A 22 -35.14 -26.99 10.59
CA ALA A 22 -35.18 -28.14 11.50
C ALA A 22 -33.89 -28.39 12.32
N GLY A 23 -33.09 -27.35 12.56
CA GLY A 23 -31.80 -27.43 13.27
C GLY A 23 -30.58 -27.72 12.38
N ILE A 24 -30.77 -27.92 11.07
CA ILE A 24 -29.70 -28.09 10.09
C ILE A 24 -29.26 -26.71 9.59
N LYS A 25 -27.97 -26.37 9.76
CA LYS A 25 -27.39 -25.11 9.27
C LYS A 25 -26.73 -25.32 7.91
N THR A 26 -27.28 -24.69 6.87
CA THR A 26 -26.67 -24.62 5.54
C THR A 26 -25.96 -23.28 5.36
N LEU A 27 -24.71 -23.30 4.90
CA LEU A 27 -23.97 -22.10 4.52
C LEU A 27 -24.10 -21.90 3.01
N LEU A 28 -24.55 -20.71 2.62
CA LEU A 28 -24.61 -20.27 1.23
C LEU A 28 -23.59 -19.16 1.03
N ASP A 29 -22.75 -19.30 0.02
CA ASP A 29 -21.84 -18.25 -0.43
C ASP A 29 -22.65 -17.16 -1.15
N ILE A 30 -22.48 -15.91 -0.73
CA ILE A 30 -23.09 -14.76 -1.42
C ILE A 30 -22.03 -14.14 -2.33
N ALA A 31 -22.25 -14.21 -3.63
CA ALA A 31 -21.54 -13.35 -4.57
C ALA A 31 -22.19 -11.95 -4.55
N VAL A 32 -21.40 -10.90 -4.35
CA VAL A 32 -21.83 -9.54 -4.71
C VAL A 32 -21.69 -9.43 -6.22
N VAL A 33 -22.76 -9.04 -6.92
CA VAL A 33 -22.77 -8.90 -8.38
C VAL A 33 -23.14 -7.47 -8.80
N ASP A 34 -22.69 -7.04 -9.97
CA ASP A 34 -23.14 -5.79 -10.58
C ASP A 34 -24.57 -5.93 -11.18
N SER A 35 -25.11 -4.85 -11.75
CA SER A 35 -26.44 -4.86 -12.38
C SER A 35 -26.56 -5.79 -13.59
N SER A 36 -25.43 -6.30 -14.10
CA SER A 36 -25.35 -7.22 -15.23
C SER A 36 -25.13 -8.67 -14.78
N GLY A 37 -25.06 -8.92 -13.46
CA GLY A 37 -24.84 -10.25 -12.89
C GLY A 37 -23.38 -10.68 -12.81
N ASN A 38 -22.42 -9.79 -13.08
CA ASN A 38 -21.00 -10.12 -12.95
C ASN A 38 -20.57 -10.05 -11.49
N GLN A 39 -19.81 -11.05 -11.03
CA GLN A 39 -19.25 -11.03 -9.68
C GLN A 39 -18.31 -9.84 -9.49
N ILE A 40 -18.64 -8.99 -8.51
CA ILE A 40 -17.77 -7.93 -8.02
C ILE A 40 -16.77 -8.58 -7.08
N ASN A 41 -15.62 -8.94 -7.64
CA ASN A 41 -14.45 -9.25 -6.83
C ASN A 41 -13.92 -7.92 -6.28
N SER A 42 -13.60 -7.85 -4.98
CA SER A 42 -12.74 -6.79 -4.48
C SER A 42 -11.45 -6.87 -5.28
N SER A 43 -11.17 -5.89 -6.14
CA SER A 43 -9.96 -5.90 -6.94
C SER A 43 -8.79 -5.94 -5.98
N SER A 44 -8.08 -7.07 -5.91
CA SER A 44 -6.79 -7.15 -5.24
C SER A 44 -5.76 -6.46 -6.13
N GLU A 45 -5.92 -5.14 -6.30
CA GLU A 45 -4.89 -4.24 -6.84
C GLU A 45 -3.78 -4.05 -5.79
N GLU A 46 -3.47 -5.09 -5.01
CA GLU A 46 -2.33 -5.04 -4.11
C GLU A 46 -1.06 -5.02 -4.96
N GLY A 47 -0.38 -3.87 -4.93
CA GLY A 47 0.98 -3.75 -5.42
C GLY A 47 1.15 -3.42 -6.90
N GLN A 48 0.13 -2.90 -7.59
CA GLN A 48 0.36 -2.25 -8.87
C GLN A 48 0.98 -0.86 -8.64
N PHE A 49 2.26 -0.74 -8.95
CA PHE A 49 2.97 0.54 -8.94
C PHE A 49 3.22 1.01 -10.38
N PRO A 50 3.22 2.33 -10.64
CA PRO A 50 3.55 2.86 -11.95
C PRO A 50 4.87 2.29 -12.48
N ALA A 51 4.82 1.56 -13.59
CA ALA A 51 5.98 1.01 -14.28
C ALA A 51 6.36 1.91 -15.48
N GLY A 52 7.66 2.05 -15.77
CA GLY A 52 8.12 2.79 -16.95
C GLY A 52 9.60 3.19 -16.90
N THR A 53 10.08 3.80 -17.98
CA THR A 53 11.45 4.34 -18.08
C THR A 53 11.50 5.74 -17.45
N GLY A 54 11.73 5.77 -16.14
CA GLY A 54 12.07 6.97 -15.37
C GLY A 54 13.58 7.09 -15.12
N SER A 55 14.01 8.17 -14.47
CA SER A 55 15.36 8.23 -13.90
C SER A 55 15.40 7.38 -12.63
N ASN A 56 16.31 6.42 -12.57
CA ASN A 56 16.48 5.54 -11.42
C ASN A 56 17.58 6.06 -10.51
N GLY A 57 17.43 5.86 -9.20
CA GLY A 57 18.44 6.22 -8.22
C GLY A 57 18.32 5.40 -6.94
N SER A 58 19.26 5.65 -6.03
CA SER A 58 19.24 5.07 -4.69
C SER A 58 19.81 6.04 -3.67
N ILE A 59 19.37 5.93 -2.43
CA ILE A 59 19.94 6.64 -1.29
C ILE A 59 20.33 5.63 -0.23
N THR A 60 21.53 5.82 0.31
CA THR A 60 22.00 5.10 1.48
C THR A 60 21.66 5.93 2.71
N LEU A 61 20.85 5.36 3.60
CA LEU A 61 20.58 5.91 4.93
C LEU A 61 21.79 5.59 5.82
N THR A 62 22.83 6.41 5.72
CA THR A 62 24.15 6.15 6.32
C THR A 62 24.13 6.10 7.84
N ASN A 63 23.26 6.89 8.47
CA ASN A 63 23.12 6.99 9.92
C ASN A 63 21.78 6.42 10.37
N ALA A 64 21.78 5.74 11.51
CA ALA A 64 20.54 5.36 12.18
C ALA A 64 19.80 6.62 12.65
N ASP A 65 18.48 6.52 12.73
CA ASP A 65 17.61 7.54 13.30
C ASP A 65 17.74 8.93 12.64
N THR A 66 18.11 8.94 11.36
CA THR A 66 18.31 10.15 10.56
C THR A 66 17.40 10.08 9.35
N ALA A 67 16.67 11.16 9.06
CA ALA A 67 15.87 11.22 7.83
C ALA A 67 16.70 11.70 6.63
N TYR A 68 16.42 11.11 5.48
CA TYR A 68 17.08 11.42 4.22
C TYR A 68 16.04 11.81 3.18
N SER A 69 16.22 12.96 2.54
CA SER A 69 15.36 13.42 1.44
C SER A 69 15.54 12.53 0.21
N ILE A 70 14.43 12.21 -0.47
CA ILE A 70 14.41 11.34 -1.65
C ILE A 70 13.62 12.03 -2.79
N PRO A 71 14.27 12.27 -3.94
CA PRO A 71 15.71 12.17 -4.18
C PRO A 71 16.50 13.18 -3.33
N ALA A 72 17.82 13.02 -3.25
CA ALA A 72 18.69 13.89 -2.44
C ALA A 72 18.66 15.37 -2.88
N SER A 73 18.24 15.63 -4.13
CA SER A 73 17.99 16.97 -4.65
C SER A 73 16.63 17.01 -5.32
N ALA A 74 15.77 17.92 -4.87
CA ALA A 74 14.40 18.03 -5.33
C ALA A 74 14.33 18.34 -6.84
N PRO A 75 13.53 17.60 -7.63
CA PRO A 75 13.26 17.94 -9.02
C PRO A 75 12.57 19.30 -9.15
N THR A 76 12.88 20.04 -10.22
CA THR A 76 12.31 21.38 -10.49
C THR A 76 10.95 21.33 -11.19
N GLU A 77 10.47 20.15 -11.54
CA GLU A 77 9.18 19.90 -12.20
C GLU A 77 8.35 18.97 -11.31
N ASN A 78 7.03 18.94 -11.53
CA ASN A 78 6.16 17.95 -10.88
C ASN A 78 6.56 16.54 -11.31
N TYR A 79 6.44 15.57 -10.41
CA TYR A 79 6.91 14.21 -10.66
C TYR A 79 6.19 13.17 -9.82
N VAL A 80 6.07 11.96 -10.37
CA VAL A 80 5.79 10.75 -9.61
C VAL A 80 7.11 10.16 -9.15
N ILE A 81 7.16 9.71 -7.90
CA ILE A 81 8.24 8.87 -7.39
C ILE A 81 7.69 7.52 -6.96
N VAL A 82 8.39 6.44 -7.31
CA VAL A 82 8.15 5.11 -6.77
C VAL A 82 9.36 4.70 -5.96
N LEU A 83 9.13 4.41 -4.68
CA LEU A 83 10.11 3.91 -3.73
C LEU A 83 10.08 2.40 -3.68
N TYR A 84 11.24 1.80 -3.50
CA TYR A 84 11.42 0.38 -3.24
C TYR A 84 12.42 0.17 -2.11
N ASN A 85 11.93 -0.39 -1.01
CA ASN A 85 12.77 -0.81 0.11
C ASN A 85 13.38 -2.19 -0.19
N GLY A 86 14.50 -2.17 -0.91
CA GLY A 86 15.31 -3.37 -1.16
C GLY A 86 16.20 -3.78 0.03
N SER A 87 16.05 -3.13 1.18
CA SER A 87 16.80 -3.49 2.39
C SER A 87 16.10 -4.59 3.20
N ASP A 88 16.80 -5.09 4.20
CA ASP A 88 16.39 -6.10 5.17
C ASP A 88 15.71 -5.52 6.42
N THR A 89 15.31 -4.24 6.40
CA THR A 89 14.68 -3.56 7.54
C THR A 89 13.56 -2.64 7.08
N ASP A 90 12.52 -2.52 7.90
CA ASP A 90 11.41 -1.61 7.64
C ASP A 90 11.86 -0.15 7.71
N MET A 91 11.28 0.68 6.85
CA MET A 91 11.52 2.11 6.80
C MET A 91 10.23 2.88 7.09
N TYR A 92 10.37 4.10 7.55
CA TYR A 92 9.26 5.05 7.67
C TYR A 92 9.46 6.14 6.63
N VAL A 93 8.42 6.44 5.85
CA VAL A 93 8.47 7.44 4.78
C VAL A 93 7.40 8.49 5.00
N GLY A 94 7.75 9.76 4.87
CA GLY A 94 6.78 10.85 5.02
C GLY A 94 7.30 12.19 4.52
N TYR A 95 6.56 13.26 4.82
CA TYR A 95 6.92 14.63 4.46
C TYR A 95 7.69 15.36 5.57
N GLU A 96 8.05 14.64 6.64
CA GLU A 96 8.69 15.19 7.83
C GLU A 96 10.05 14.53 8.07
N ASN A 97 10.96 15.25 8.72
CA ASN A 97 12.23 14.73 9.20
C ASN A 97 12.04 13.95 10.52
N SER A 98 11.15 12.96 10.52
CA SER A 98 10.78 12.14 11.69
C SER A 98 10.07 10.86 11.26
N ASN A 99 10.10 9.83 12.11
CA ASN A 99 9.31 8.61 11.93
C ASN A 99 7.92 8.64 12.59
N ALA A 100 7.62 9.63 13.43
CA ALA A 100 6.40 9.64 14.23
C ALA A 100 5.11 9.59 13.40
N ASN A 101 5.12 10.23 12.23
CA ASN A 101 3.99 10.30 11.30
C ASN A 101 4.29 9.61 9.96
N GLY A 102 5.38 8.85 9.90
CA GLY A 102 5.81 8.18 8.67
C GLY A 102 4.91 6.99 8.33
N LEU A 103 4.64 6.82 7.04
CA LEU A 103 4.04 5.59 6.52
C LEU A 103 5.09 4.47 6.56
N LEU A 104 4.69 3.32 7.09
CA LEU A 104 5.53 2.13 7.09
C LEU A 104 5.75 1.65 5.65
N LEU A 105 7.02 1.59 5.24
CA LEU A 105 7.48 0.96 4.02
C LEU A 105 8.25 -0.32 4.42
N PRO A 106 7.58 -1.49 4.43
CA PRO A 106 8.20 -2.72 4.89
C PRO A 106 9.37 -3.14 4.00
N SER A 107 10.24 -4.01 4.51
CA SER A 107 11.26 -4.70 3.70
C SER A 107 10.62 -5.39 2.49
N GLY A 108 11.19 -5.18 1.29
CA GLY A 108 10.62 -5.64 0.01
C GLY A 108 9.41 -4.83 -0.47
N GLY A 109 8.93 -3.87 0.31
CA GLY A 109 7.78 -3.04 0.02
C GLY A 109 8.05 -1.96 -1.03
N ARG A 110 6.96 -1.43 -1.59
CA ARG A 110 6.96 -0.30 -2.51
C ARG A 110 5.91 0.72 -2.11
N MET A 111 6.14 1.97 -2.48
CA MET A 111 5.22 3.08 -2.23
C MET A 111 5.40 4.13 -3.32
N SER A 112 4.32 4.78 -3.75
CA SER A 112 4.38 5.84 -4.75
C SER A 112 3.78 7.13 -4.24
N PHE A 113 4.37 8.26 -4.65
CA PHE A 113 3.91 9.59 -4.32
C PHE A 113 3.89 10.48 -5.57
N ASP A 114 2.86 11.32 -5.66
CA ASP A 114 2.81 12.43 -6.61
C ASP A 114 3.28 13.70 -5.91
N LEU A 115 4.34 14.29 -6.41
CA LEU A 115 5.04 15.40 -5.77
C LEU A 115 5.08 16.62 -6.68
N GLY A 116 4.87 17.79 -6.08
CA GLY A 116 5.05 19.07 -6.74
C GLY A 116 6.53 19.41 -6.97
N ALA A 117 6.78 20.37 -7.85
CA ALA A 117 8.12 20.92 -8.06
C ALA A 117 8.76 21.38 -6.74
N ASN A 118 10.05 21.08 -6.58
CA ASN A 118 10.87 21.40 -5.41
C ASN A 118 10.40 20.75 -4.08
N GLN A 119 9.53 19.75 -4.14
CA GLN A 119 9.15 18.93 -2.99
C GLN A 119 9.97 17.63 -2.95
N VAL A 120 10.03 16.99 -1.79
CA VAL A 120 10.62 15.66 -1.58
C VAL A 120 9.83 14.91 -0.52
N VAL A 121 10.03 13.59 -0.46
CA VAL A 121 9.69 12.79 0.72
C VAL A 121 10.98 12.46 1.47
N TYR A 122 10.86 12.16 2.76
CA TYR A 122 11.94 11.73 3.61
C TYR A 122 11.75 10.25 3.96
N ALA A 123 12.83 9.48 3.94
CA ALA A 123 12.84 8.16 4.57
C ALA A 123 13.70 8.18 5.82
N TYR A 124 13.25 7.40 6.79
CA TYR A 124 13.86 7.20 8.08
C TYR A 124 14.00 5.70 8.34
N CYS A 125 15.11 5.31 8.96
CA CYS A 125 15.34 3.94 9.41
C CYS A 125 16.05 3.96 10.76
N GLY A 126 15.66 3.07 11.67
CA GLY A 126 16.35 2.90 12.97
C GLY A 126 17.71 2.20 12.86
N SER A 127 18.20 1.94 11.65
CA SER A 127 19.47 1.28 11.39
C SER A 127 20.22 1.97 10.26
N ALA A 128 21.53 2.11 10.45
CA ALA A 128 22.47 2.65 9.47
C ALA A 128 22.72 1.67 8.31
N GLY A 129 23.18 2.22 7.18
CA GLY A 129 23.65 1.45 6.02
C GLY A 129 22.55 0.84 5.15
N LYS A 130 21.29 1.23 5.34
CA LYS A 130 20.17 0.72 4.55
C LYS A 130 20.04 1.47 3.24
N ILE A 131 19.68 0.77 2.17
CA ILE A 131 19.55 1.34 0.84
C ILE A 131 18.08 1.36 0.45
N LEU A 132 17.61 2.54 0.04
CA LEU A 132 16.31 2.72 -0.60
C LEU A 132 16.53 3.04 -2.07
N SER A 133 15.93 2.25 -2.96
CA SER A 133 15.93 2.52 -4.39
C SER A 133 14.67 3.30 -4.77
N TYR A 134 14.77 4.11 -5.82
CA TYR A 134 13.62 4.84 -6.34
C TYR A 134 13.69 5.00 -7.85
N SER A 135 12.53 5.22 -8.46
CA SER A 135 12.38 5.67 -9.83
C SER A 135 11.54 6.95 -9.87
N LEU A 136 11.90 7.87 -10.76
CA LEU A 136 11.25 9.17 -10.94
C LEU A 136 10.69 9.30 -12.34
N LYS A 137 9.45 9.77 -12.47
CA LYS A 137 8.84 10.15 -13.74
C LYS A 137 8.26 11.55 -13.66
N LYS A 138 8.77 12.46 -14.48
CA LYS A 138 8.24 13.83 -14.63
C LYS A 138 6.80 13.79 -15.13
N ILE A 139 5.97 14.66 -14.57
CA ILE A 139 4.58 14.90 -14.98
C ILE A 139 4.55 16.29 -15.63
N LYS A 140 3.94 16.37 -16.81
CA LYS A 140 3.79 17.62 -17.56
C LYS A 140 2.64 18.46 -17.03
#